data_AF-A0A9E3BZV0-F1
#
_entry.id   AF-A0A9E3BZV0-F1
#
_cell.length_a   1.000
_cell.length_b   1.000
_cell.length_c   1.000
_cell.angle_alpha   90.00
_cell.angle_beta   90.00
_cell.angle_gamma   90.00
#
_symmetry.space_group_name_H-M   'P 1'
#
loop_
_entity.id
_entity.type
_entity.pdbx_description
1 polymer ?
#
loop_
_entity_poly.entity_id
_entity_poly.type
_entity_poly.pdbx_seq_one_letter_code
_entity_poly.pdbx_strand_id
1 'polypeptide(L)'
;MRTSIIAGAVALACLASPAFAATEAECNDMFKKADTNSDGVLSDAEASRYLAMMRVGNVTEPTDKRITTASFMENCRKDVFKSAASDPNAPLKGANSFTEGQARDRAMARGYTDVTGLKKDDDGIWRGTASLDGKSVGVAIDFKGNVVSDAGGAGMAPATAPMPTTPANPAPATNTPTSPTTPAPKR
;
A
#
# COMPACT_ATOMS: atom_id res chain seq x y z
N MET A 1 -18.60 8.47 -75.42
CA MET A 1 -19.79 7.99 -74.70
C MET A 1 -19.30 7.48 -73.34
N ARG A 2 -19.39 8.31 -72.29
CA ARG A 2 -20.49 8.37 -71.29
C ARG A 2 -20.36 7.26 -70.23
N THR A 3 -19.74 7.59 -69.07
CA THR A 3 -20.35 7.75 -67.71
C THR A 3 -20.02 6.49 -66.86
N SER A 4 -19.75 6.48 -65.54
CA SER A 4 -19.96 7.41 -64.42
C SER A 4 -18.96 7.16 -63.29
N ILE A 5 -18.69 8.21 -62.52
CA ILE A 5 -18.09 8.24 -61.19
C ILE A 5 -19.10 7.66 -60.17
N ILE A 6 -18.66 6.80 -59.24
CA ILE A 6 -19.35 6.62 -57.96
C ILE A 6 -18.33 6.82 -56.84
N ALA A 7 -18.39 8.02 -56.25
CA ALA A 7 -17.74 8.35 -55.00
C ALA A 7 -18.47 7.59 -53.87
N GLY A 8 -17.82 6.56 -53.31
CA GLY A 8 -18.27 5.92 -52.09
C GLY A 8 -17.87 6.79 -50.90
N ALA A 9 -18.82 7.56 -50.36
CA ALA A 9 -18.63 8.29 -49.12
C ALA A 9 -18.38 7.30 -47.96
N VAL A 10 -17.14 7.21 -47.49
CA VAL A 10 -16.82 6.57 -46.22
C VAL A 10 -17.35 7.50 -45.13
N ALA A 11 -18.55 7.21 -44.66
CA ALA A 11 -19.09 7.81 -43.45
C ALA A 11 -18.20 7.35 -42.27
N LEU A 12 -17.30 8.23 -41.85
CA LEU A 12 -16.53 8.06 -40.63
C LEU A 12 -17.50 8.26 -39.45
N ALA A 13 -18.18 7.17 -39.06
CA ALA A 13 -18.91 7.12 -37.81
C ALA A 13 -17.87 7.16 -36.68
N CYS A 14 -17.69 8.32 -36.06
CA CYS A 14 -17.03 8.44 -34.77
C CYS A 14 -17.85 7.68 -33.74
N LEU A 15 -17.59 6.38 -33.59
CA LEU A 15 -18.00 5.61 -32.42
C LEU A 15 -17.26 6.24 -31.24
N ALA A 16 -17.97 7.07 -30.47
CA ALA A 16 -17.50 7.51 -29.17
C ALA A 16 -17.41 6.24 -28.30
N SER A 17 -16.21 5.66 -28.22
CA SER A 17 -15.94 4.57 -27.30
C SER A 17 -16.29 5.03 -25.89
N PRO A 18 -17.17 4.31 -25.16
CA PRO A 18 -17.41 4.63 -23.76
C PRO A 18 -16.10 4.39 -22.98
N ALA A 19 -15.66 5.40 -22.24
CA ALA A 19 -14.41 5.44 -21.49
C ALA A 19 -14.43 4.59 -20.19
N PHE A 20 -14.88 3.34 -20.27
CA PHE A 20 -15.17 2.52 -19.09
C PHE A 20 -14.45 1.17 -19.14
N ALA A 21 -13.63 0.92 -18.11
CA ALA A 21 -12.81 -0.26 -17.80
C ALA A 21 -11.54 -0.47 -18.64
N ALA A 22 -10.46 -0.89 -17.97
CA ALA A 22 -9.24 -1.35 -18.62
C ALA A 22 -9.55 -2.48 -19.61
N THR A 23 -9.08 -2.33 -20.85
CA THR A 23 -9.20 -3.34 -21.89
C THR A 23 -8.42 -4.60 -21.52
N GLU A 24 -8.82 -5.73 -22.08
CA GLU A 24 -8.12 -6.99 -21.87
C GLU A 24 -6.65 -6.91 -22.33
N ALA A 25 -6.35 -6.17 -23.39
CA ALA A 25 -4.98 -5.94 -23.84
C ALA A 25 -4.16 -5.18 -22.80
N GLU A 26 -4.70 -4.10 -22.22
CA GLU A 26 -4.02 -3.33 -21.16
C GLU A 26 -3.78 -4.17 -19.90
N CYS A 27 -4.76 -5.01 -19.52
CA CYS A 27 -4.60 -5.92 -18.39
C CYS A 27 -3.52 -6.99 -18.65
N ASN A 28 -3.47 -7.55 -19.86
CA ASN A 28 -2.42 -8.48 -20.26
C ASN A 28 -1.02 -7.84 -20.22
N ASP A 29 -0.87 -6.62 -20.72
CA ASP A 29 0.41 -5.91 -20.68
C ASP A 29 0.83 -5.56 -19.26
N MET A 30 -0.13 -5.22 -18.39
CA MET A 30 0.15 -4.98 -16.97
C MET A 30 0.58 -6.28 -16.27
N PHE A 31 -0.07 -7.41 -16.57
CA PHE A 31 0.31 -8.71 -16.00
C PHE A 31 1.71 -9.12 -16.44
N LYS A 32 2.03 -9.05 -17.73
CA LYS A 32 3.36 -9.40 -18.27
C LYS A 32 4.50 -8.57 -17.65
N LYS A 33 4.22 -7.30 -17.31
CA LYS A 33 5.21 -6.44 -16.63
C LYS A 33 5.39 -6.80 -15.16
N ALA A 34 4.35 -7.34 -14.53
CA ALA A 34 4.39 -7.76 -13.13
C ALA A 34 4.99 -9.16 -12.96
N ASP A 35 4.61 -10.09 -13.83
CA ASP A 35 5.05 -11.48 -13.92
C ASP A 35 6.45 -11.54 -14.55
N THR A 36 7.46 -11.20 -13.76
CA THR A 36 8.84 -11.00 -14.25
C THR A 36 9.46 -12.33 -14.63
N ASN A 37 9.13 -13.40 -13.90
CA ASN A 37 9.61 -14.74 -14.19
C ASN A 37 8.78 -15.47 -15.27
N SER A 38 7.65 -14.89 -15.70
CA SER A 38 6.74 -15.43 -16.72
C SER A 38 6.17 -16.81 -16.38
N ASP A 39 5.92 -17.07 -15.10
CA ASP A 39 5.36 -18.35 -14.62
C ASP A 39 3.82 -18.39 -14.61
N GLY A 40 3.17 -17.26 -14.94
CA GLY A 40 1.72 -17.14 -14.98
C GLY A 40 1.08 -16.82 -13.62
N VAL A 41 1.87 -16.52 -12.59
CA VAL A 41 1.39 -16.22 -11.24
C VAL A 41 2.23 -15.15 -10.57
N LEU A 42 1.60 -14.05 -10.11
CA LEU A 42 2.32 -13.11 -9.26
C LEU A 42 2.45 -13.68 -7.85
N SER A 43 3.68 -13.78 -7.37
CA SER A 43 3.99 -14.23 -6.00
C SER A 43 5.06 -13.35 -5.35
N ASP A 44 5.19 -13.44 -4.02
CA ASP A 44 6.22 -12.75 -3.24
C ASP A 44 6.41 -11.26 -3.61
N ALA A 45 7.56 -10.92 -4.21
CA ALA A 45 7.90 -9.56 -4.61
C ALA A 45 7.01 -9.04 -5.76
N GLU A 46 6.61 -9.90 -6.69
CA GLU A 46 5.76 -9.55 -7.84
C GLU A 46 4.34 -9.22 -7.38
N ALA A 47 3.83 -9.96 -6.38
CA ALA A 47 2.48 -9.80 -5.85
C ALA A 47 2.34 -8.64 -4.87
N SER A 48 3.41 -8.26 -4.17
CA SER A 48 3.37 -7.35 -3.00
C SER A 48 2.56 -6.07 -3.24
N ARG A 49 2.81 -5.38 -4.37
CA ARG A 49 2.08 -4.16 -4.74
C ARG A 49 0.62 -4.43 -5.09
N TYR A 50 0.34 -5.52 -5.80
CA TYR A 50 -1.02 -5.87 -6.23
C TYR A 50 -1.90 -6.33 -5.07
N LEU A 51 -1.35 -7.10 -4.13
CA LEU A 51 -2.03 -7.46 -2.88
C LEU A 51 -2.35 -6.21 -2.05
N ALA A 52 -1.42 -5.26 -1.97
CA ALA A 52 -1.68 -3.97 -1.32
C ALA A 52 -2.81 -3.18 -2.02
N MET A 53 -2.84 -3.17 -3.36
CA MET A 53 -3.96 -2.58 -4.12
C MET A 53 -5.30 -3.27 -3.81
N MET A 54 -5.32 -4.60 -3.69
CA MET A 54 -6.53 -5.34 -3.29
C MET A 54 -7.00 -4.96 -1.88
N ARG A 55 -6.09 -4.90 -0.91
CA ARG A 55 -6.41 -4.48 0.47
C ARG A 55 -6.95 -3.06 0.54
N VAL A 56 -6.36 -2.12 -0.21
CA VAL A 56 -6.86 -0.73 -0.29
C VAL A 56 -8.22 -0.65 -0.98
N GLY A 57 -8.45 -1.50 -1.98
CA GLY A 57 -9.72 -1.61 -2.70
C GLY A 57 -10.79 -2.45 -1.98
N ASN A 58 -10.53 -2.93 -0.76
CA ASN A 58 -11.40 -3.85 -0.01
C ASN A 58 -11.77 -5.12 -0.81
N VAL A 59 -10.85 -5.60 -1.64
CA VAL A 59 -10.99 -6.84 -2.39
C VAL A 59 -10.39 -7.98 -1.56
N THR A 60 -11.09 -9.11 -1.50
CA THR A 60 -10.62 -10.31 -0.80
C THR A 60 -9.30 -10.81 -1.40
N GLU A 61 -8.26 -10.88 -0.57
CA GLU A 61 -6.94 -11.39 -0.93
C GLU A 61 -6.96 -12.94 -1.06
N PRO A 62 -6.24 -13.54 -2.03
CA PRO A 62 -6.05 -14.98 -2.09
C PRO A 62 -5.35 -15.51 -0.83
N THR A 63 -5.81 -16.63 -0.28
CA THR A 63 -5.26 -17.17 0.98
C THR A 63 -3.78 -17.56 0.88
N ASP A 64 -3.36 -18.03 -0.28
CA ASP A 64 -1.97 -18.38 -0.59
C ASP A 64 -1.12 -17.18 -1.03
N LYS A 65 -1.72 -15.98 -1.08
CA LYS A 65 -1.11 -14.73 -1.54
C LYS A 65 -0.58 -14.77 -2.98
N ARG A 66 -1.06 -15.73 -3.78
CA ARG A 66 -0.69 -15.88 -5.19
C ARG A 66 -1.80 -15.31 -6.06
N ILE A 67 -1.46 -14.39 -6.95
CA ILE A 67 -2.42 -13.82 -7.90
C ILE A 67 -2.23 -14.52 -9.25
N THR A 68 -3.11 -15.47 -9.55
CA THR A 68 -3.14 -16.14 -10.85
C THR A 68 -3.49 -15.14 -11.96
N THR A 69 -3.11 -15.43 -13.21
CA THR A 69 -3.52 -14.61 -14.36
C THR A 69 -5.05 -14.38 -14.38
N ALA A 70 -5.85 -15.41 -14.10
CA ALA A 70 -7.31 -15.28 -14.09
C ALA A 70 -7.81 -14.28 -13.05
N SER A 71 -7.35 -14.39 -11.80
CA SER A 71 -7.68 -13.45 -10.72
C SER A 71 -7.20 -12.04 -11.05
N PHE A 72 -6.00 -11.94 -11.64
CA PHE A 72 -5.47 -10.67 -12.07
C PHE A 72 -6.36 -9.99 -13.13
N MET A 73 -6.74 -10.71 -14.18
CA MET A 73 -7.58 -10.15 -15.25
C MET A 73 -8.95 -9.73 -14.73
N GLU A 74 -9.54 -10.47 -13.79
CA GLU A 74 -10.80 -10.08 -13.15
C GLU A 74 -10.66 -8.76 -12.39
N ASN A 75 -9.65 -8.65 -11.53
CA ASN A 75 -9.43 -7.47 -10.70
C ASN A 75 -8.97 -6.25 -11.53
N CYS A 76 -8.18 -6.47 -12.57
CA CYS A 76 -7.78 -5.42 -13.50
C CYS A 76 -8.97 -4.81 -14.24
N ARG A 77 -9.88 -5.63 -14.78
CA ARG A 77 -11.10 -5.15 -15.45
C ARG A 77 -12.06 -4.41 -14.51
N LYS A 78 -11.92 -4.63 -13.19
CA LYS A 78 -12.62 -3.90 -12.12
C LYS A 78 -11.86 -2.64 -11.67
N ASP A 79 -10.81 -2.24 -12.38
CA ASP A 79 -9.92 -1.12 -12.06
C ASP A 79 -9.24 -1.19 -10.67
N VAL A 80 -9.19 -2.37 -10.04
CA VAL A 80 -8.60 -2.57 -8.69
C VAL A 80 -7.12 -2.17 -8.67
N PHE A 81 -6.42 -2.43 -9.77
CA PHE A 81 -4.99 -2.16 -9.91
C PHE A 81 -4.66 -0.80 -10.50
N LYS A 82 -5.69 0.04 -10.72
CA LYS A 82 -5.49 1.41 -11.17
C LYS A 82 -5.04 2.25 -9.98
N SER A 83 -3.83 2.79 -10.06
CA SER A 83 -3.35 3.73 -9.04
C SER A 83 -4.13 5.04 -9.15
N ALA A 84 -4.76 5.45 -8.05
CA ALA A 84 -5.41 6.75 -7.97
C ALA A 84 -4.34 7.87 -7.94
N ALA A 85 -4.58 8.93 -8.70
CA ALA A 85 -3.77 10.14 -8.63
C ALA A 85 -3.97 10.82 -7.27
N SER A 86 -2.89 11.36 -6.71
CA SER A 86 -2.96 12.18 -5.50
C SER A 86 -3.47 13.59 -5.84
N ASP A 87 -4.20 14.20 -4.90
CA ASP A 87 -4.59 15.61 -4.99
C ASP A 87 -3.33 16.50 -5.18
N PRO A 88 -3.35 17.49 -6.10
CA PRO A 88 -2.23 18.42 -6.28
C PRO A 88 -1.83 19.19 -5.02
N ASN A 89 -2.74 19.33 -4.06
CA ASN A 89 -2.49 20.00 -2.78
C ASN A 89 -2.19 19.01 -1.63
N ALA A 90 -2.04 17.71 -1.94
CA ALA A 90 -1.65 16.73 -0.93
C ALA A 90 -0.23 17.03 -0.37
N PRO A 91 0.03 16.71 0.90
CA PRO A 91 -0.86 16.02 1.84
C PRO A 91 -1.87 16.98 2.49
N LEU A 92 -3.13 16.53 2.59
CA LEU A 92 -4.21 17.31 3.18
C LEU A 92 -4.35 17.06 4.68
N LYS A 93 -4.44 18.12 5.48
CA LYS A 93 -4.68 18.01 6.93
C LYS A 93 -6.10 17.55 7.21
N GLY A 94 -6.28 16.68 8.22
CA GLY A 94 -7.61 16.23 8.63
C GLY A 94 -7.60 14.98 9.51
N ALA A 95 -8.72 14.72 10.17
CA ALA A 95 -8.87 13.55 11.03
C ALA A 95 -8.72 12.25 10.22
N ASN A 96 -7.66 11.49 10.51
CA ASN A 96 -7.33 10.26 9.80
C ASN A 96 -7.63 9.04 10.65
N SER A 97 -8.46 8.15 10.10
CA SER A 97 -8.94 6.91 10.70
C SER A 97 -8.17 5.67 10.26
N PHE A 98 -7.21 5.80 9.33
CA PHE A 98 -6.39 4.67 8.94
C PHE A 98 -5.53 4.19 10.11
N THR A 99 -5.43 2.87 10.25
CA THR A 99 -4.39 2.24 11.07
C THR A 99 -3.04 2.36 10.37
N GLU A 100 -1.94 2.11 11.10
CA GLU A 100 -0.60 2.08 10.50
C GLU A 100 -0.53 1.10 9.32
N GLY A 101 -1.11 -0.10 9.48
CA GLY A 101 -1.16 -1.11 8.41
C GLY A 101 -1.92 -0.63 7.18
N GLN A 102 -3.04 0.07 7.35
CA GLN A 102 -3.82 0.63 6.24
C GLN A 102 -3.10 1.79 5.54
N ALA A 103 -2.31 2.58 6.27
CA ALA A 103 -1.46 3.62 5.70
C ALA A 103 -0.29 3.01 4.91
N ARG A 104 0.34 1.96 5.46
CA ARG A 104 1.38 1.17 4.80
C ARG A 104 0.89 0.55 3.50
N ASP A 105 -0.28 -0.07 3.51
CA ASP A 105 -0.89 -0.66 2.30
C ASP A 105 -1.13 0.39 1.21
N ARG A 106 -1.55 1.60 1.59
CA ARG A 106 -1.70 2.72 0.64
C ARG A 106 -0.38 3.13 0.03
N ALA A 107 0.68 3.25 0.84
CA ALA A 107 2.01 3.53 0.32
C ALA A 107 2.49 2.42 -0.63
N MET A 108 2.39 1.15 -0.24
CA MET A 108 2.78 0.01 -1.07
C MET A 108 2.00 -0.06 -2.38
N ALA A 109 0.69 0.18 -2.35
CA ALA A 109 -0.15 0.24 -3.55
C ALA A 109 0.32 1.32 -4.55
N ARG A 110 1.02 2.37 -4.07
CA ARG A 110 1.55 3.48 -4.87
C ARG A 110 3.00 3.25 -5.34
N GLY A 111 3.55 2.07 -5.07
CA GLY A 111 4.88 1.67 -5.51
C GLY A 111 6.00 1.96 -4.51
N TYR A 112 5.67 2.43 -3.32
CA TYR A 112 6.66 2.57 -2.25
C TYR A 112 7.00 1.19 -1.68
N THR A 113 8.30 0.92 -1.48
CA THR A 113 8.79 -0.28 -0.78
C THR A 113 9.44 0.10 0.54
N ASP A 114 9.81 -0.88 1.37
CA ASP A 114 10.56 -0.65 2.62
C ASP A 114 9.94 0.40 3.56
N VAL A 115 8.61 0.48 3.58
CA VAL A 115 7.87 1.48 4.36
C VAL A 115 8.09 1.20 5.85
N THR A 116 8.69 2.16 6.55
CA THR A 116 9.08 2.03 7.96
C THR A 116 8.83 3.31 8.74
N GLY A 117 8.73 3.18 10.07
CA GLY A 117 8.61 4.32 10.98
C GLY A 117 7.35 5.15 10.82
N LEU A 118 6.26 4.58 10.27
CA LEU A 118 4.99 5.28 10.08
C LEU A 118 4.43 5.76 11.42
N LYS A 119 4.27 7.07 11.57
CA LYS A 119 3.63 7.71 12.71
C LYS A 119 2.63 8.75 12.21
N LYS A 120 1.46 8.79 12.84
CA LYS A 120 0.48 9.83 12.59
C LYS A 120 0.86 11.09 13.36
N ASP A 121 0.97 12.22 12.68
CA ASP A 121 1.25 13.52 13.28
C ASP A 121 -0.03 14.25 13.73
N ASP A 122 0.13 15.45 14.30
CA ASP A 122 -0.97 16.29 14.79
C ASP A 122 -1.88 16.82 13.69
N ASP A 123 -1.42 16.84 12.43
CA ASP A 123 -2.21 17.19 11.26
C ASP A 123 -3.03 16.00 10.73
N GLY A 124 -2.89 14.82 11.35
CA GLY A 124 -3.53 13.57 10.94
C GLY A 124 -2.86 12.90 9.74
N ILE A 125 -1.61 13.26 9.43
CA ILE A 125 -0.85 12.71 8.31
C ILE A 125 0.03 11.59 8.85
N TRP A 126 -0.04 10.42 8.22
CA TRP A 126 0.92 9.34 8.47
C TRP A 126 2.23 9.66 7.76
N ARG A 127 3.34 9.75 8.50
CA ARG A 127 4.68 10.03 7.97
C ARG A 127 5.65 8.93 8.32
N GLY A 128 6.54 8.60 7.39
CA GLY A 128 7.61 7.64 7.61
C GLY A 128 8.65 7.71 6.51
N THR A 129 9.46 6.67 6.41
CA THR A 129 10.47 6.51 5.37
C THR A 129 10.09 5.34 4.48
N ALA A 130 10.38 5.44 3.20
CA ALA A 130 10.15 4.38 2.23
C ALA A 130 11.17 4.48 1.09
N SER A 131 11.28 3.44 0.29
CA SER A 131 12.02 3.44 -0.96
C SER A 131 11.08 3.72 -2.13
N LEU A 132 11.45 4.62 -3.02
CA LEU A 132 10.79 4.84 -4.31
C LEU A 132 11.87 4.96 -5.39
N ASP A 133 11.75 4.18 -6.46
CA ASP A 133 12.74 4.11 -7.54
C ASP A 133 14.18 3.86 -7.03
N GLY A 134 14.30 3.00 -6.02
CA GLY A 134 15.57 2.64 -5.37
C GLY A 134 16.17 3.73 -4.47
N LYS A 135 15.47 4.85 -4.25
CA LYS A 135 15.91 5.95 -3.38
C LYS A 135 15.08 5.98 -2.11
N SER A 136 15.76 6.13 -0.97
CA SER A 136 15.09 6.41 0.30
C SER A 136 14.48 7.81 0.26
N VAL A 137 13.18 7.90 0.48
CA VAL A 137 12.38 9.12 0.52
C VAL A 137 11.53 9.14 1.78
N GLY A 138 11.11 10.34 2.20
CA GLY A 138 9.99 10.43 3.11
C GLY A 138 8.69 10.08 2.37
N VAL A 139 7.72 9.56 3.11
CA VAL A 139 6.37 9.30 2.60
C VAL A 139 5.33 9.91 3.53
N ALA A 140 4.34 10.57 2.96
CA ALA A 140 3.18 11.12 3.65
C ALA A 140 1.88 10.53 3.09
N ILE A 141 1.01 10.05 3.99
CA ILE A 141 -0.31 9.51 3.67
C ILE A 141 -1.37 10.30 4.44
N ASP A 142 -2.24 10.99 3.70
CA ASP A 142 -3.29 11.80 4.30
C ASP A 142 -4.60 11.03 4.55
N PHE A 143 -5.58 11.71 5.16
CA PHE A 143 -6.87 11.12 5.53
C PHE A 143 -7.73 10.71 4.32
N LYS A 144 -7.48 11.29 3.13
CA LYS A 144 -8.16 10.90 1.89
C LYS A 144 -7.47 9.71 1.21
N GLY A 145 -6.29 9.32 1.70
CA GLY A 145 -5.49 8.26 1.12
C GLY A 145 -4.64 8.73 -0.06
N ASN A 146 -4.41 10.05 -0.20
CA ASN A 146 -3.34 10.52 -1.07
C ASN A 146 -2.00 10.08 -0.48
N VAL A 147 -1.08 9.68 -1.35
CA VAL A 147 0.29 9.33 -0.98
C VAL A 147 1.22 10.21 -1.78
N VAL A 148 2.11 10.91 -1.08
CA VAL A 148 3.09 11.79 -1.69
C VAL A 148 4.46 11.56 -1.06
N SER A 149 5.51 11.77 -1.84
CA SER A 149 6.86 11.84 -1.33
C SER A 149 7.12 13.27 -0.89
N ASP A 150 7.57 13.47 0.33
CA ASP A 150 8.27 14.68 0.69
C ASP A 150 9.71 14.55 0.15
N ALA A 151 10.01 15.28 -0.92
CA ALA A 151 11.37 15.35 -1.49
C ALA A 151 12.42 15.97 -0.52
N GLY A 152 12.06 16.22 0.73
CA GLY A 152 12.91 16.76 1.76
C GLY A 152 12.85 15.89 3.01
N GLY A 153 13.76 14.93 3.11
CA GLY A 153 14.18 14.35 4.40
C GLY A 153 14.83 15.38 5.35
N ALA A 154 14.44 16.66 5.26
CA ALA A 154 14.93 17.78 6.07
C ALA A 154 13.99 18.10 7.25
N GLY A 155 13.03 17.23 7.56
CA GLY A 155 12.14 17.35 8.73
C GLY A 155 12.30 16.24 9.78
N MET A 156 12.92 15.10 9.45
CA MET A 156 13.27 14.08 10.45
C MET A 156 14.67 14.36 10.99
N ALA A 157 14.74 15.18 12.04
CA ALA A 157 15.80 14.97 13.03
C ALA A 157 15.70 13.51 13.52
N PRO A 158 16.81 12.77 13.66
CA PRO A 158 16.77 11.43 14.21
C PRO A 158 16.11 11.49 15.59
N ALA A 159 15.16 10.59 15.85
CA ALA A 159 14.54 10.46 17.15
C ALA A 159 15.57 9.92 18.18
N THR A 160 16.44 10.80 18.67
CA THR A 160 17.26 10.60 19.88
C THR A 160 16.67 11.29 21.11
N ALA A 161 15.43 11.78 21.05
CA ALA A 161 14.74 12.22 22.25
C ALA A 161 14.34 10.98 23.08
N PRO A 162 14.80 10.86 24.35
CA PRO A 162 14.35 9.77 25.21
C PRO A 162 12.84 9.89 25.41
N MET A 163 12.14 8.77 25.19
CA MET A 163 10.71 8.63 25.50
C MET A 163 10.41 9.18 26.90
N PRO A 164 9.30 9.91 27.13
CA PRO A 164 8.75 9.98 28.49
C PRO A 164 8.32 8.57 28.87
N THR A 165 9.01 7.98 29.84
CA THR A 165 8.62 6.71 30.45
C THR A 165 7.24 6.89 31.07
N THR A 166 6.22 6.29 30.45
CA THR A 166 4.94 6.01 31.10
C THR A 166 5.23 5.24 32.39
N PRO A 167 4.74 5.67 33.57
CA PRO A 167 4.89 4.87 34.77
C PRO A 167 4.19 3.53 34.60
N ALA A 168 4.95 2.46 34.85
CA ALA A 168 4.43 1.10 34.87
C ALA A 168 3.28 1.00 35.88
N ASN A 169 2.15 0.48 35.42
CA ASN A 169 1.09 0.00 36.29
C ASN A 169 1.61 -1.25 37.03
N PRO A 170 1.59 -1.32 38.37
CA PRO A 170 2.18 -2.45 39.08
C PRO A 170 1.31 -3.71 38.93
N ALA A 171 1.98 -4.82 38.58
CA ALA A 171 1.38 -6.16 38.59
C ALA A 171 1.04 -6.60 40.04
N PRO A 172 0.03 -7.46 40.24
CA PRO A 172 -0.41 -7.88 41.57
C PRO A 172 0.58 -8.87 42.20
N ALA A 173 0.85 -8.69 43.49
CA ALA A 173 1.76 -9.50 44.28
C ALA A 173 1.28 -10.96 44.44
N THR A 174 2.13 -11.93 44.08
CA THR A 174 1.99 -13.33 44.43
C THR A 174 2.80 -13.62 45.70
N ASN A 175 2.10 -13.84 46.82
CA ASN A 175 2.71 -14.27 48.07
C ASN A 175 3.05 -15.77 48.01
N THR A 176 4.31 -16.12 48.23
CA THR A 176 4.74 -17.51 48.50
C THR A 176 5.49 -17.52 49.85
N PRO A 177 5.13 -18.37 50.82
CA PRO A 177 5.74 -18.34 52.15
C PRO A 177 7.06 -19.13 52.21
N THR A 178 8.12 -18.48 52.71
CA THR A 178 9.42 -19.06 53.03
C THR A 178 9.42 -19.73 54.41
N SER A 179 9.81 -21.00 54.47
CA SER A 179 10.27 -21.70 55.68
C SER A 179 11.80 -21.70 55.72
N PRO A 180 12.45 -21.44 56.87
CA PRO A 180 13.83 -21.88 57.07
C PRO A 180 14.03 -22.72 58.35
N THR A 181 14.46 -23.96 58.10
CA THR A 181 15.70 -24.62 58.58
C THR A 181 16.11 -24.53 60.05
N THR A 182 16.03 -25.68 60.72
CA THR A 182 16.74 -26.11 61.95
C THR A 182 18.26 -26.18 61.78
N PRO A 183 19.06 -25.82 62.80
CA PRO A 183 20.41 -26.37 62.98
C PRO A 183 20.51 -27.30 64.21
N ALA A 184 21.25 -28.40 64.03
CA ALA A 184 21.61 -29.42 65.02
C ALA A 184 22.82 -28.99 65.90
N PRO A 185 23.20 -29.75 66.95
CA PRO A 185 23.75 -29.21 68.21
C PRO A 185 25.28 -29.18 68.31
N LYS A 186 25.79 -28.41 69.28
CA LYS A 186 27.14 -28.57 69.84
C LYS A 186 27.09 -28.69 71.37
N ARG A 187 27.84 -29.70 71.83
CA ARG A 187 28.29 -30.10 73.18
C ARG A 187 28.15 -29.11 74.32
#